data_AF-A0A7W4IGV9-F1
#
_entry.id   AF-A0A7W4IGV9-F1
#
_cell.length_a   1.000
_cell.length_b   1.000
_cell.length_c   1.000
_cell.angle_alpha   90.00
_cell.angle_beta   90.00
_cell.angle_gamma   90.00
#
_symmetry.space_group_name_H-M   'P 1'
#
loop_
_entity.id
_entity.type
_entity.pdbx_description
1 polymer ?
#
loop_
_entity_poly.entity_id
_entity_poly.type
_entity_poly.pdbx_seq_one_letter_code
_entity_poly.pdbx_strand_id
1 'polypeptide(L)' 'MKARLEAWEKWAGDYEDFLPREKRAPFDLPGFTASGLEIARALKAELPDWTIVYRDEFKWQHQEELGLTPAECSYEV' A
#
# COMPACT_ATOMS: atom_id res chain seq x y z
N MET A 1 13.53 -9.55 -1.10
CA MET A 1 12.78 -8.28 -1.28
C MET A 1 12.39 -7.92 -2.72
N LYS A 2 13.32 -7.67 -3.65
CA LYS A 2 13.02 -7.15 -5.00
C LYS A 2 11.85 -7.84 -5.73
N ALA A 3 11.88 -9.18 -5.82
CA ALA A 3 10.81 -9.95 -6.46
C ALA A 3 9.44 -9.81 -5.78
N ARG A 4 9.40 -9.56 -4.46
CA ARG A 4 8.15 -9.33 -3.70
C ARG A 4 7.56 -7.96 -3.99
N LEU A 5 8.41 -6.94 -4.16
CA LEU A 5 8.00 -5.60 -4.62
C LEU A 5 7.46 -5.64 -6.05
N GLU A 6 8.18 -6.28 -6.97
CA GLU A 6 7.75 -6.42 -8.37
C GLU A 6 6.42 -7.19 -8.49
N ALA A 7 6.22 -8.23 -7.67
CA ALA A 7 4.97 -8.96 -7.64
C ALA A 7 3.80 -8.11 -7.11
N TRP A 8 4.05 -7.30 -6.07
CA TRP A 8 3.03 -6.41 -5.51
C TRP A 8 2.67 -5.27 -6.47
N GLU A 9 3.65 -4.66 -7.13
CA GLU A 9 3.45 -3.65 -8.18
C GLU A 9 2.63 -4.21 -9.33
N LYS A 10 3.00 -5.40 -9.83
CA LYS A 10 2.26 -6.06 -10.90
C LYS A 10 0.80 -6.34 -10.51
N TRP A 11 0.58 -6.85 -9.30
CA TRP A 11 -0.77 -7.13 -8.80
C TRP A 11 -1.59 -5.84 -8.66
N ALA A 12 -1.00 -4.74 -8.20
CA ALA A 12 -1.68 -3.45 -8.14
C ALA A 12 -2.09 -2.93 -9.53
N GLY A 13 -1.26 -3.16 -10.54
CA GLY A 13 -1.53 -2.80 -11.94
C GLY A 13 -2.73 -3.53 -12.57
N ASP A 14 -3.19 -4.66 -12.01
CA ASP A 14 -4.35 -5.40 -12.50
C ASP A 14 -5.69 -4.66 -12.26
N TYR A 15 -5.67 -3.54 -11.53
CA TYR A 15 -6.85 -2.76 -11.16
C TYR A 15 -6.89 -1.34 -11.75
N GLU A 16 -5.87 -0.96 -12.53
CA GLU A 16 -5.68 0.41 -12.99
C GLU A 16 -6.61 0.81 -14.15
N ASP A 17 -6.86 2.12 -14.23
CA ASP A 17 -7.78 2.73 -15.19
C ASP A 17 -7.31 2.68 -16.64
N PHE A 18 -6.06 2.27 -16.89
CA PHE A 18 -5.58 2.03 -18.25
C PHE A 18 -6.16 0.73 -18.84
N LEU A 19 -6.73 -0.16 -18.04
CA LEU A 19 -7.41 -1.35 -18.53
C LEU A 19 -8.81 -1.00 -19.10
N PRO A 20 -9.28 -1.69 -20.15
CA PRO A 20 -10.68 -1.61 -20.54
C PRO A 20 -11.60 -1.88 -19.35
N ARG A 21 -12.68 -1.10 -19.19
CA ARG A 21 -13.58 -1.19 -18.02
C ARG A 21 -14.08 -2.62 -17.75
N GLU A 22 -14.30 -3.38 -18.81
CA GLU A 22 -14.75 -4.78 -18.79
C GLU A 22 -13.73 -5.76 -18.17
N LYS A 23 -12.47 -5.34 -18.10
CA LYS A 23 -11.34 -6.12 -17.57
C LYS A 23 -10.86 -5.63 -16.21
N ARG A 24 -11.47 -4.56 -15.65
CA ARG A 24 -11.12 -4.05 -14.32
C ARG A 24 -11.83 -4.87 -13.25
N ALA A 25 -11.07 -5.53 -12.39
CA ALA A 25 -11.61 -6.04 -11.14
C ALA A 25 -11.89 -4.85 -10.17
N PRO A 26 -12.81 -4.99 -9.21
CA PRO A 26 -12.91 -4.04 -8.11
C PRO A 26 -11.57 -3.97 -7.37
N PHE A 27 -11.05 -2.77 -7.14
CA PHE A 27 -9.80 -2.60 -6.41
C PHE A 27 -9.97 -3.04 -4.96
N ASP A 28 -9.19 -4.03 -4.53
CA ASP A 28 -9.13 -4.48 -3.14
C ASP A 28 -8.20 -3.59 -2.33
N LEU A 29 -8.69 -2.40 -1.97
CA LEU A 29 -7.95 -1.44 -1.16
C LEU A 29 -7.50 -2.02 0.21
N PRO A 30 -8.34 -2.77 0.96
CA PRO A 30 -7.89 -3.44 2.19
C PRO A 30 -6.74 -4.43 1.94
N GLY A 31 -6.85 -5.30 0.92
CA GLY A 31 -5.80 -6.25 0.58
C GLY A 31 -4.50 -5.56 0.13
N PHE A 32 -4.63 -4.49 -0.66
CA PHE A 32 -3.49 -3.69 -1.12
C PHE A 32 -2.74 -3.05 0.05
N THR A 33 -3.49 -2.44 0.96
CA THR A 33 -2.96 -1.80 2.16
C THR A 33 -2.26 -2.84 3.04
N ALA A 34 -2.92 -3.95 3.35
CA ALA A 34 -2.35 -5.01 4.19
C ALA A 34 -1.05 -5.59 3.60
N SER A 35 -1.05 -5.92 2.30
CA SER A 35 0.15 -6.43 1.61
C SER A 35 1.30 -5.41 1.60
N GLY A 36 0.99 -4.13 1.36
CA GLY A 36 1.98 -3.06 1.40
C GLY A 36 2.63 -2.90 2.78
N LEU A 37 1.85 -3.00 3.86
CA LEU A 37 2.35 -2.92 5.23
C LEU A 37 3.30 -4.09 5.56
N GLU A 38 2.97 -5.31 5.13
CA GLU A 38 3.85 -6.46 5.31
C GLU A 38 5.19 -6.28 4.60
N ILE A 39 5.19 -5.71 3.39
CA ILE A 39 6.40 -5.41 2.64
C ILE A 39 7.22 -4.33 3.36
N ALA A 40 6.59 -3.26 3.84
CA ALA A 40 7.26 -2.18 4.54
C ALA A 40 7.95 -2.68 5.83
N ARG A 41 7.27 -3.54 6.61
CA ARG A 41 7.86 -4.20 7.79
C ARG A 41 9.03 -5.12 7.43
N ALA A 42 8.90 -5.89 6.35
CA ALA A 42 9.98 -6.75 5.88
C ALA A 42 11.18 -5.93 5.38
N LEU A 43 10.96 -4.77 4.75
CA LEU A 43 12.02 -3.83 4.37
C LEU A 43 12.75 -3.28 5.59
N LYS A 44 12.02 -2.86 6.64
CA LYS A 44 12.65 -2.40 7.89
C LYS A 44 13.50 -3.49 8.53
N ALA A 45 13.04 -4.75 8.51
CA ALA A 45 13.79 -5.87 9.03
C ALA A 45 15.08 -6.15 8.23
N GLU A 46 15.06 -5.99 6.90
CA GLU A 46 16.24 -6.14 6.04
C GLU A 46 17.19 -4.92 6.11
N LEU A 47 16.66 -3.73 6.41
CA LEU A 47 17.38 -2.45 6.44
C LEU A 47 17.14 -1.70 7.77
N PRO A 48 17.64 -2.21 8.92
CA PRO A 48 17.29 -1.68 10.24
C PRO A 48 17.69 -0.22 10.45
N ASP A 49 18.79 0.20 9.82
CA ASP A 49 19.33 1.56 9.91
C ASP A 49 18.57 2.57 9.03
N TRP A 50 17.63 2.10 8.19
CA TRP A 50 16.85 2.96 7.31
C TRP A 50 15.52 3.33 7.97
N THR A 51 15.12 4.58 7.85
CA THR A 51 13.76 5.01 8.16
C THR A 51 12.85 4.59 7.01
N ILE A 52 11.90 3.70 7.28
CA ILE A 52 10.89 3.27 6.31
C ILE A 52 9.57 3.92 6.72
N VAL A 53 9.11 4.90 5.95
CA VAL A 53 7.80 5.52 6.15
C VAL A 53 6.76 4.78 5.32
N TYR A 54 5.78 4.20 5.98
CA TYR A 54 4.63 3.57 5.36
C TYR A 54 3.43 4.51 5.35
N ARG A 55 2.78 4.64 4.20
CA ARG A 55 1.48 5.31 4.06
C ARG A 55 0.38 4.25 4.00
N ASP A 56 -0.51 4.29 4.97
CA ASP A 56 -1.69 3.46 5.04
C ASP A 56 -2.75 4.02 4.08
N GLU A 57 -2.81 3.48 2.87
CA GLU A 57 -3.71 3.95 1.80
C GLU A 57 -5.18 3.81 2.20
N PHE A 58 -5.55 2.80 2.99
CA PHE A 58 -6.90 2.68 3.51
C PHE A 58 -7.25 3.88 4.40
N LYS A 59 -6.41 4.18 5.40
CA LYS A 59 -6.61 5.34 6.27
C LYS A 59 -6.58 6.65 5.49
N TRP A 60 -5.65 6.77 4.54
CA TRP A 60 -5.50 7.97 3.71
C TRP A 60 -6.75 8.26 2.89
N GLN A 61 -7.28 7.25 2.19
CA GLN A 61 -8.49 7.42 1.37
C GLN A 61 -9.75 7.65 2.21
N HIS A 62 -9.78 7.19 3.46
CA HIS A 62 -10.91 7.39 4.39
C HIS A 62 -10.61 8.43 5.48
N GLN A 63 -9.62 9.31 5.30
CA GLN A 63 -9.15 10.17 6.40
C GLN A 63 -10.26 11.08 6.93
N GLU A 64 -11.10 11.62 6.05
CA GLU A 64 -12.16 12.56 6.43
C GLU A 64 -13.26 11.85 7.21
N GLU A 65 -13.66 10.67 6.75
CA GLU A 65 -14.67 9.82 7.39
C GLU A 65 -14.22 9.34 8.76
N LEU A 66 -12.92 9.07 8.91
CA LEU A 66 -12.31 8.58 10.14
C LEU A 66 -11.84 9.72 11.07
N GLY A 67 -11.93 10.97 10.65
CA GLY A 67 -11.43 12.13 11.40
C GLY A 67 -9.92 12.11 11.65
N LEU A 68 -9.15 11.49 10.74
CA LEU A 68 -7.72 11.31 10.87
C LEU A 68 -6.94 12.49 10.30
N THR A 69 -5.80 12.77 10.91
CA THR A 69 -4.79 13.68 10.36
C THR A 69 -3.86 12.96 9.37
N PRO A 70 -3.16 13.69 8.49
CA PRO A 70 -2.15 13.11 7.60
C PRO A 70 -1.08 12.29 8.32
N ALA A 71 -0.70 12.70 9.54
CA ALA A 71 0.31 12.00 10.35
C ALA A 71 -0.20 10.64 10.87
N GLU A 72 -1.50 10.47 11.06
CA GLU A 72 -2.09 9.19 11.48
C GLU A 72 -2.21 8.19 10.33
N CYS A 73 -2.08 8.67 9.09
CA CYS A 73 -2.10 7.89 7.87
C CYS A 73 -0.69 7.55 7.35
N SER A 74 0.37 8.18 7.86
CA SER A 74 1.76 7.92 7.44
C SER A 74 2.68 7.82 8.65
N TYR A 75 3.29 6.67 8.85
CA TYR A 75 4.10 6.36 10.04
C TYR A 75 5.35 5.54 9.70
N GLU A 76 6.38 5.66 10.53
CA GLU A 76 7.55 4.78 10.43
C GLU A 76 7.17 3.36 10.85
N VAL A 77 7.64 2.37 10.10
CA VAL A 77 7.51 0.94 10.41
C VAL A 77 8.82 0.31 10.84
#